data_AF-A0A328A9C8-F1
#
_entry.id   AF-A0A328A9C8-F1
#
_cell.length_a   1.000
_cell.length_b   1.000
_cell.length_c   1.000
_cell.angle_alpha   90.00
_cell.angle_beta   90.00
_cell.angle_gamma   90.00
#
_symmetry.space_group_name_H-M   'P 1'
#
loop_
_entity.id
_entity.type
_entity.pdbx_description
1 polymer ?
#
loop_
_entity_poly.entity_id
_entity_poly.type
_entity_poly.pdbx_seq_one_letter_code
_entity_poly.pdbx_strand_id
1 'polypeptide(L)'
;MAVRPAKTTARALDGRLAGAPPGWVNRFGGKLVLVLLDNKYTPSIKKGRSLWGLHDPLTYRPSDAEHTITVPKGFVTDLASIPRWAWTLVPPDGPWVKGAVIHDFLYATRGTGAWKRQPAGNTREAPYTRAEADWILRDALENRGVDVLRRNVIWLAVRLGGGRGWGHDDSRQPRQKPAAGRA
;
A
#
# COMPACT_ATOMS: atom_id res chain seq x y z
N MET A 1 -47.25 -12.36 19.91
CA MET A 1 -46.06 -12.94 19.27
C MET A 1 -45.07 -11.81 18.99
N ALA A 2 -44.09 -11.60 19.86
CA ALA A 2 -43.12 -10.51 19.72
C ALA A 2 -41.86 -11.03 19.02
N VAL A 3 -41.61 -10.55 17.80
CA VAL A 3 -40.38 -10.86 17.05
C VAL A 3 -39.22 -10.17 17.76
N ARG A 4 -38.33 -10.96 18.37
CA ARG A 4 -37.08 -10.47 18.96
C ARG A 4 -36.16 -9.98 17.83
N PRO A 5 -35.60 -8.76 17.89
CA PRO A 5 -34.63 -8.34 16.90
C PRO A 5 -33.37 -9.20 17.06
N ALA A 6 -32.90 -9.76 15.94
CA ALA A 6 -31.63 -10.46 15.87
C ALA A 6 -30.53 -9.49 16.33
N LYS A 7 -29.83 -9.84 17.42
CA LYS A 7 -28.59 -9.17 17.80
C LYS A 7 -27.57 -9.46 16.71
N THR A 8 -27.44 -8.57 15.74
CA THR A 8 -26.24 -8.49 14.90
C THR A 8 -25.09 -8.11 15.82
N THR A 9 -24.43 -9.12 16.37
CA THR A 9 -23.11 -8.96 16.96
C THR A 9 -22.18 -8.62 15.80
N ALA A 10 -22.07 -7.33 15.49
CA ALA A 10 -20.88 -6.79 14.87
C ALA A 10 -19.73 -7.17 15.82
N ARG A 11 -19.09 -8.30 15.54
CA ARG A 11 -17.87 -8.73 16.21
C ARG A 11 -16.88 -7.62 15.91
N ALA A 12 -16.71 -6.72 16.87
CA ALA A 12 -15.63 -5.76 16.86
C ALA A 12 -14.36 -6.55 16.49
N LEU A 13 -13.62 -6.07 15.49
CA LEU A 13 -12.32 -6.60 15.13
C LEU A 13 -11.33 -6.26 16.27
N ASP A 14 -11.58 -6.81 17.44
CA ASP A 14 -10.71 -6.77 18.59
C ASP A 14 -9.51 -7.65 18.28
N GLY A 15 -8.44 -6.98 17.84
CA GLY A 15 -7.24 -6.97 18.66
C GLY A 15 -6.65 -8.35 18.97
N ARG A 16 -6.21 -9.06 17.92
CA ARG A 16 -5.01 -9.92 17.87
C ARG A 16 -5.00 -10.56 16.48
N LEU A 17 -3.89 -10.43 15.76
CA LEU A 17 -3.55 -11.44 14.76
C LEU A 17 -3.37 -12.73 15.57
N ALA A 18 -4.37 -13.62 15.56
CA ALA A 18 -4.27 -14.89 16.25
C ALA A 18 -3.04 -15.63 15.70
N GLY A 19 -1.99 -15.78 16.52
CA GLY A 19 -0.75 -16.47 16.13
C GLY A 19 0.52 -15.61 15.97
N ALA A 20 0.56 -14.37 16.48
CA ALA A 20 1.82 -13.62 16.51
C ALA A 20 2.88 -14.33 17.41
N PRO A 21 4.11 -14.58 16.93
CA PRO A 21 5.14 -15.24 17.72
C PRO A 21 5.57 -14.40 18.94
N PRO A 22 6.15 -15.02 19.99
CA PRO A 22 6.64 -14.31 21.16
C PRO A 22 7.64 -13.21 20.78
N GLY A 23 7.46 -12.00 21.31
CA GLY A 23 8.30 -10.83 20.98
C GLY A 23 7.92 -10.11 19.68
N TRP A 24 6.86 -10.52 18.99
CA TRP A 24 6.36 -9.80 17.82
C TRP A 24 5.79 -8.42 18.19
N VAL A 25 6.29 -7.38 17.52
CA VAL A 25 5.79 -6.00 17.65
C VAL A 25 5.11 -5.59 16.36
N ASN A 26 3.89 -5.06 16.46
CA ASN A 26 3.22 -4.47 15.31
C ASN A 26 3.93 -3.18 14.91
N ARG A 27 4.62 -3.19 13.76
CA ARG A 27 5.34 -2.03 13.23
C ARG A 27 4.46 -1.13 12.36
N PHE A 28 3.21 -1.51 12.12
CA PHE A 28 2.23 -0.69 11.40
C PHE A 28 1.34 0.10 12.36
N GLY A 29 1.26 1.41 12.15
CA GLY A 29 0.25 2.27 12.77
C GLY A 29 -0.87 2.60 11.79
N GLY A 30 -2.08 2.72 12.33
CA GLY A 30 -3.28 3.02 11.54
C GLY A 30 -3.98 1.79 10.94
N LYS A 31 -5.27 1.99 10.63
CA LYS A 31 -6.06 1.04 9.84
C LYS A 31 -5.81 1.31 8.36
N LEU A 32 -5.66 0.25 7.58
CA LEU A 32 -5.61 0.40 6.13
C LEU A 32 -7.05 0.48 5.62
N VAL A 33 -7.43 1.65 5.13
CA VAL A 33 -8.73 1.91 4.51
C VAL A 33 -8.47 2.46 3.12
N LEU A 34 -8.87 1.72 2.10
CA LEU A 34 -8.67 2.05 0.70
C LEU A 34 -10.02 2.38 0.05
N VAL A 35 -10.07 3.51 -0.65
CA VAL A 35 -11.23 3.94 -1.42
C VAL A 35 -10.93 3.67 -2.88
N LEU A 36 -11.81 2.91 -3.54
CA LEU A 36 -11.72 2.72 -4.98
C LEU A 36 -11.92 4.06 -5.67
N LEU A 37 -10.96 4.49 -6.49
CA LEU A 37 -11.14 5.69 -7.31
C LEU A 37 -11.95 5.29 -8.53
N ASP A 38 -13.18 5.77 -8.66
CA ASP A 38 -14.03 5.52 -9.83
C ASP A 38 -14.57 6.83 -10.42
N ASN A 39 -15.17 6.73 -11.60
CA ASN A 39 -15.86 7.84 -12.27
C ASN A 39 -17.35 7.54 -12.45
N LYS A 40 -18.01 6.95 -11.45
CA LYS A 40 -19.43 6.48 -11.46
C LYS A 40 -19.71 5.27 -12.36
N TYR A 41 -18.96 5.06 -13.43
CA TYR A 41 -19.20 3.97 -14.39
C TYR A 41 -18.09 2.92 -14.40
N THR A 42 -16.85 3.32 -14.13
CA THR A 42 -15.69 2.43 -14.17
C THR A 42 -14.66 2.83 -13.10
N PRO A 43 -13.91 1.86 -12.55
CA PRO A 43 -12.70 2.17 -11.80
C PRO A 43 -11.72 3.00 -12.64
N SER A 44 -11.03 3.93 -12.00
CA SER A 44 -9.85 4.57 -12.56
C SER A 44 -8.75 3.52 -12.68
N ILE A 45 -8.28 3.29 -13.90
CA ILE A 45 -7.32 2.22 -14.20
C ILE A 45 -5.99 2.80 -14.67
N LYS A 46 -4.88 2.26 -14.17
CA LYS A 46 -3.53 2.49 -14.70
C LYS A 46 -2.91 1.17 -15.11
N LYS A 47 -2.47 1.05 -16.37
CA LYS A 47 -1.82 -0.17 -16.93
C LYS A 47 -2.61 -1.46 -16.64
N GLY A 48 -3.94 -1.38 -16.65
CA GLY A 48 -4.83 -2.51 -16.35
C GLY A 48 -5.08 -2.79 -14.86
N ARG A 49 -4.65 -1.92 -13.95
CA ARG A 49 -4.90 -2.03 -12.50
C ARG A 49 -5.78 -0.90 -11.98
N SER A 50 -6.71 -1.22 -11.09
CA SER A 50 -7.54 -0.22 -10.40
C SER A 50 -6.69 0.64 -9.46
N LEU A 51 -6.98 1.93 -9.42
CA LEU A 51 -6.36 2.88 -8.51
C LEU A 51 -7.17 3.02 -7.24
N TRP A 52 -6.44 3.11 -6.12
CA TRP A 52 -7.00 3.22 -4.79
C TRP A 52 -6.45 4.44 -4.09
N GLY A 53 -7.31 5.19 -3.42
CA GLY A 53 -6.95 6.29 -2.55
C GLY A 53 -6.88 5.83 -1.10
N LEU A 54 -5.81 6.16 -0.41
CA LEU A 54 -5.69 5.92 1.02
C LEU A 54 -6.62 6.88 1.80
N HIS A 55 -7.59 6.34 2.54
CA HIS A 55 -8.53 7.17 3.32
C HIS A 55 -7.91 7.72 4.60
N ASP A 56 -7.14 6.90 5.31
CA ASP A 56 -6.50 7.23 6.60
C ASP A 56 -4.98 7.09 6.49
N PRO A 57 -4.19 7.97 7.12
CA PRO A 57 -2.73 7.85 7.11
C PRO A 57 -2.28 6.47 7.59
N LEU A 58 -1.29 5.90 6.92
CA LEU A 58 -0.69 4.61 7.27
C LEU A 58 0.76 4.84 7.68
N THR A 59 1.16 4.33 8.84
CA THR A 59 2.55 4.44 9.30
C THR A 59 3.24 3.08 9.37
N TYR A 60 4.54 3.09 9.13
CA TYR A 60 5.41 1.92 9.23
C TYR A 60 6.75 2.28 9.87
N ARG A 61 7.24 1.42 10.76
CA ARG A 61 8.56 1.55 11.39
C ARG A 61 9.46 0.40 10.94
N PRO A 62 10.47 0.63 10.10
CA PRO A 62 11.40 -0.42 9.67
C PRO A 62 12.11 -1.10 10.85
N SER A 63 12.58 -2.33 10.64
CA SER A 63 13.24 -3.11 11.70
C SER A 63 14.67 -2.72 12.02
N ASP A 64 15.33 -2.02 11.11
CA ASP A 64 16.75 -1.67 11.16
C ASP A 64 17.02 -0.29 11.75
N ALA A 65 15.99 0.51 12.05
CA ALA A 65 16.18 1.89 12.48
C ALA A 65 14.97 2.52 13.21
N GLU A 66 15.26 3.56 14.00
CA GLU A 66 14.31 4.33 14.80
C GLU A 66 13.64 5.47 13.99
N HIS A 67 13.24 5.20 12.75
CA HIS A 67 12.50 6.16 11.94
C HIS A 67 11.10 5.67 11.58
N THR A 68 10.21 6.60 11.27
CA THR A 68 8.82 6.29 10.88
C THR A 68 8.56 6.79 9.47
N ILE A 69 7.92 5.95 8.69
CA ILE A 69 7.42 6.26 7.35
C ILE A 69 5.90 6.43 7.46
N THR A 70 5.40 7.59 7.07
CA THR A 70 4.00 7.99 7.13
C THR A 70 3.49 8.23 5.72
N VAL A 71 2.62 7.36 5.24
CA VAL A 71 1.91 7.55 3.99
C VAL A 71 0.70 8.44 4.28
N PRO A 72 0.60 9.62 3.64
CA PRO A 72 -0.45 10.56 3.93
C PRO A 72 -1.80 10.12 3.38
N LYS A 73 -2.87 10.59 4.01
CA LYS A 73 -4.24 10.52 3.46
C LYS A 73 -4.27 11.09 2.04
N GLY A 74 -5.00 10.39 1.17
CA GLY A 74 -5.18 10.73 -0.24
C GLY A 74 -4.09 10.22 -1.16
N PHE A 75 -3.06 9.54 -0.62
CA PHE A 75 -2.06 8.87 -1.45
C PHE A 75 -2.75 7.87 -2.40
N VAL A 76 -2.36 7.90 -3.67
CA VAL A 76 -2.91 7.03 -4.70
C VAL A 76 -1.94 5.88 -4.94
N THR A 77 -2.43 4.66 -4.79
CA THR A 77 -1.68 3.41 -4.97
C THR A 77 -2.41 2.55 -6.01
N ASP A 78 -1.67 1.87 -6.87
CA ASP A 78 -2.21 0.86 -7.79
C ASP A 78 -2.20 -0.56 -7.18
N LEU A 79 -1.93 -0.63 -5.87
CA LEU A 79 -1.74 -1.81 -5.04
C LEU A 79 -0.78 -2.82 -5.67
N ALA A 80 0.45 -2.76 -5.16
CA ALA A 80 1.52 -3.67 -5.48
C ALA A 80 1.85 -3.67 -6.97
N SER A 81 2.97 -3.04 -7.30
CA SER A 81 3.71 -3.25 -8.54
C SER A 81 4.23 -4.69 -8.73
N ILE A 82 3.53 -5.70 -8.17
CA ILE A 82 3.70 -7.12 -8.40
C ILE A 82 3.21 -7.42 -9.83
N PRO A 83 4.08 -7.94 -10.71
CA PRO A 83 3.70 -8.36 -12.05
C PRO A 83 2.55 -9.37 -12.02
N ARG A 84 1.64 -9.33 -13.01
CA ARG A 84 0.48 -10.24 -13.08
C ARG A 84 0.85 -11.72 -13.01
N TRP A 85 2.04 -12.10 -13.47
CA TRP A 85 2.51 -13.49 -13.39
C TRP A 85 2.70 -13.97 -11.94
N ALA A 86 2.97 -13.07 -10.99
CA ALA A 86 3.12 -13.40 -9.58
C ALA A 86 1.77 -13.46 -8.84
N TRP A 87 0.66 -13.08 -9.47
CA TRP A 87 -0.68 -13.14 -8.87
C TRP A 87 -1.19 -14.57 -8.66
N THR A 88 -0.63 -15.54 -9.38
CA THR A 88 -0.94 -16.97 -9.19
C THR A 88 -0.43 -17.51 -7.84
N LEU A 89 0.63 -16.91 -7.30
CA LEU A 89 1.24 -17.30 -6.02
C LEU A 89 0.90 -16.34 -4.88
N VAL A 90 0.62 -15.08 -5.23
CA VAL A 90 0.42 -13.97 -4.31
C VAL A 90 -0.78 -13.15 -4.82
N PRO A 91 -2.01 -13.44 -4.36
CA PRO A 91 -3.18 -12.67 -4.77
C PRO A 91 -3.03 -11.16 -4.50
N PRO A 92 -3.80 -10.28 -5.14
CA PRO A 92 -3.63 -8.83 -4.95
C PRO A 92 -4.01 -8.34 -3.55
N ASP A 93 -4.84 -9.08 -2.81
CA ASP A 93 -5.58 -8.64 -1.61
C ASP A 93 -5.15 -9.31 -0.29
N GLY A 94 -3.89 -9.74 -0.18
CA GLY A 94 -3.39 -10.47 0.99
C GLY A 94 -2.74 -9.63 2.10
N PRO A 95 -2.04 -10.28 3.05
CA PRO A 95 -1.38 -9.61 4.18
C PRO A 95 -0.30 -8.58 3.78
N TRP A 96 0.17 -8.63 2.53
CA TRP A 96 1.17 -7.74 1.94
C TRP A 96 0.67 -6.35 1.55
N VAL A 97 -0.63 -6.12 1.47
CA VAL A 97 -1.19 -4.86 0.95
C VAL A 97 -0.68 -3.65 1.72
N LYS A 98 -0.60 -3.71 3.06
CA LYS A 98 -0.02 -2.62 3.86
C LYS A 98 1.43 -2.30 3.46
N GLY A 99 2.25 -3.33 3.29
CA GLY A 99 3.64 -3.17 2.86
C GLY A 99 3.75 -2.61 1.43
N ALA A 100 2.86 -3.03 0.53
CA ALA A 100 2.79 -2.50 -0.82
C ALA A 100 2.48 -1.00 -0.85
N VAL A 101 1.56 -0.51 0.00
CA VAL A 101 1.27 0.94 0.09
C VAL A 101 2.49 1.74 0.55
N ILE A 102 3.23 1.24 1.54
CA ILE A 102 4.49 1.88 1.98
C ILE A 102 5.52 1.91 0.84
N HIS A 103 5.67 0.79 0.12
CA HIS A 103 6.60 0.67 -1.01
C HIS A 103 6.24 1.62 -2.15
N ASP A 104 4.97 1.66 -2.57
CA ASP A 104 4.48 2.56 -3.62
C ASP A 104 4.71 4.02 -3.25
N PHE A 105 4.52 4.39 -1.98
CA PHE A 105 4.80 5.74 -1.49
C PHE A 105 6.29 6.10 -1.58
N LEU A 106 7.17 5.21 -1.15
CA LEU A 106 8.62 5.42 -1.28
C LEU A 106 9.03 5.49 -2.76
N TYR A 107 8.40 4.70 -3.63
CA TYR A 107 8.64 4.75 -5.07
C TYR A 107 8.18 6.07 -5.69
N ALA A 108 6.96 6.52 -5.37
CA ALA A 108 6.39 7.76 -5.88
C ALA A 108 7.21 8.98 -5.44
N THR A 109 7.74 8.95 -4.22
CA THR A 109 8.53 10.06 -3.63
C THR A 109 10.04 9.94 -3.85
N ARG A 110 10.52 8.92 -4.57
CA ARG A 110 11.97 8.60 -4.70
C ARG A 110 12.67 8.50 -3.35
N GLY A 111 11.98 7.94 -2.36
CA GLY A 111 12.45 7.77 -1.00
C GLY A 111 12.51 9.05 -0.16
N THR A 112 12.15 10.21 -0.72
CA THR A 112 12.19 11.49 0.02
C THR A 112 11.04 11.63 1.02
N GLY A 113 9.97 10.83 0.90
CA GLY A 113 8.76 10.98 1.71
C GLY A 113 7.97 12.26 1.44
N ALA A 114 8.44 13.16 0.56
CA ALA A 114 7.75 14.38 0.21
C ALA A 114 6.73 14.11 -0.91
N TRP A 115 5.44 14.14 -0.57
CA TRP A 115 4.35 13.94 -1.53
C TRP A 115 3.45 15.17 -1.61
N LYS A 116 3.36 15.77 -2.81
CA LYS A 116 2.61 17.00 -3.10
C LYS A 116 2.98 18.14 -2.15
N ARG A 117 1.99 18.79 -1.53
CA ARG A 117 2.16 19.90 -0.58
C ARG A 117 2.14 19.42 0.88
N GLN A 118 2.23 18.12 1.13
CA GLN A 118 2.25 17.59 2.48
C GLN A 118 3.67 17.59 3.05
N PRO A 119 3.82 17.70 4.39
CA PRO A 119 5.11 17.49 5.04
C PRO A 119 5.71 16.13 4.66
N ALA A 120 7.04 16.05 4.67
CA ALA A 120 7.73 14.80 4.39
C ALA A 120 7.27 13.71 5.38
N GLY A 121 6.76 12.60 4.84
CA GLY A 121 6.23 11.51 5.63
C GLY A 121 7.29 10.64 6.29
N ASN A 122 8.58 10.81 5.95
CA ASN A 122 9.69 10.11 6.56
C ASN A 122 10.36 10.98 7.64
N THR A 123 10.69 10.39 8.78
CA THR A 123 11.49 11.08 9.81
C THR A 123 13.01 10.95 9.57
N ARG A 124 13.41 10.33 8.46
CA ARG A 124 14.81 10.14 8.06
C ARG A 124 15.28 11.35 7.26
N GLU A 125 16.48 11.87 7.57
CA GLU A 125 17.08 13.00 6.86
C GLU A 125 17.44 12.66 5.40
N ALA A 126 18.03 11.48 5.18
CA ALA A 126 18.41 11.01 3.86
C ALA A 126 17.24 10.30 3.14
N PRO A 127 17.03 10.55 1.84
CA PRO A 127 16.07 9.80 1.04
C PRO A 127 16.42 8.31 0.97
N TYR A 128 15.39 7.45 0.95
CA TYR A 128 15.62 6.03 0.67
C TYR A 128 16.08 5.81 -0.76
N THR A 129 17.07 4.95 -0.92
CA THR A 129 17.39 4.37 -2.22
C THR A 129 16.30 3.38 -2.64
N ARG A 130 16.25 3.08 -3.94
CA ARG A 130 15.37 2.04 -4.47
C ARG A 130 15.59 0.69 -3.77
N ALA A 131 16.83 0.34 -3.46
CA ALA A 131 17.16 -0.91 -2.79
C ALA A 131 16.64 -0.95 -1.36
N GLU A 132 16.73 0.15 -0.62
CA GLU A 132 16.15 0.26 0.72
C GLU A 132 14.62 0.21 0.66
N ALA A 133 13.98 0.85 -0.33
CA ALA A 133 12.53 0.74 -0.52
C ALA A 133 12.08 -0.71 -0.79
N ASP A 134 12.79 -1.43 -1.66
CA ASP A 134 12.52 -2.86 -1.93
C ASP A 134 12.76 -3.71 -0.66
N TRP A 135 13.77 -3.38 0.15
CA TRP A 135 14.03 -4.04 1.43
C TRP A 135 12.94 -3.76 2.47
N ILE A 136 12.46 -2.51 2.57
CA ILE A 136 11.34 -2.13 3.47
C ILE A 136 10.08 -2.92 3.14
N LEU A 137 9.81 -3.20 1.85
CA LEU A 137 8.72 -4.09 1.48
C LEU A 137 8.93 -5.48 2.10
N ARG A 138 10.12 -6.06 1.95
CA ARG A 138 10.45 -7.38 2.50
C ARG A 138 10.31 -7.42 4.03
N ASP A 139 10.77 -6.38 4.70
CA ASP A 139 10.65 -6.20 6.15
C ASP A 139 9.18 -6.08 6.60
N ALA A 140 8.39 -5.29 5.89
CA ALA A 140 6.95 -5.17 6.10
C ALA A 140 6.21 -6.51 5.96
N LEU A 141 6.60 -7.33 4.98
CA LEU A 141 6.04 -8.67 4.76
C LEU A 141 6.36 -9.63 5.92
N GLU A 142 7.59 -9.58 6.42
CA GLU A 142 8.02 -10.32 7.60
C GLU A 142 7.21 -9.91 8.83
N ASN A 143 7.03 -8.61 9.05
CA ASN A 143 6.22 -8.12 10.16
C ASN A 143 4.76 -8.59 10.05
N ARG A 144 4.26 -8.83 8.83
CA ARG A 144 2.90 -9.37 8.60
C ARG A 144 2.82 -10.90 8.70
N GLY A 145 3.92 -11.59 8.96
CA GLY A 145 3.96 -13.05 9.09
C GLY A 145 3.88 -13.77 7.75
N VAL A 146 4.25 -13.11 6.65
CA VAL A 146 4.32 -13.75 5.32
C VAL A 146 5.50 -14.72 5.32
N ASP A 147 5.27 -15.95 4.84
CA ASP A 147 6.32 -16.96 4.76
C ASP A 147 7.48 -16.52 3.86
N VAL A 148 8.66 -17.11 4.12
CA VAL A 148 9.91 -16.73 3.47
C VAL A 148 9.84 -16.88 1.95
N LEU A 149 9.15 -17.92 1.44
CA LEU A 149 9.05 -18.17 0.01
C LEU A 149 8.23 -17.08 -0.68
N ARG A 150 7.00 -16.81 -0.22
CA ARG A 150 6.14 -15.75 -0.76
C ARG A 150 6.82 -14.39 -0.66
N ARG A 151 7.45 -14.10 0.47
CA ARG A 151 8.21 -12.86 0.67
C ARG A 151 9.33 -12.68 -0.36
N ASN A 152 10.12 -13.73 -0.62
CA ASN A 152 11.21 -13.69 -1.59
C ASN A 152 10.68 -13.54 -3.03
N VAL A 153 9.57 -14.20 -3.37
CA VAL A 153 8.93 -14.05 -4.69
C VAL A 153 8.45 -12.61 -4.91
N ILE A 154 7.76 -12.02 -3.93
CA ILE A 154 7.30 -10.63 -3.99
C ILE A 154 8.48 -9.67 -4.13
N TRP A 155 9.51 -9.84 -3.30
CA TRP A 155 10.72 -9.03 -3.33
C TRP A 155 11.44 -9.11 -4.69
N LEU A 156 11.60 -10.31 -5.24
CA LEU A 156 12.23 -10.51 -6.55
C LEU A 156 11.40 -9.87 -7.67
N ALA A 157 10.08 -10.03 -7.62
CA ALA A 157 9.15 -9.41 -8.55
C ALA A 157 9.30 -7.89 -8.61
N VAL A 158 9.36 -7.20 -7.47
CA VAL A 158 9.55 -5.73 -7.44
C VAL A 158 10.98 -5.33 -7.80
N ARG A 159 11.98 -6.14 -7.47
CA ARG A 159 13.37 -5.87 -7.81
C ARG A 159 13.60 -5.90 -9.33
N LEU A 160 13.01 -6.87 -10.01
CA LEU A 160 13.11 -7.04 -11.46
C LEU A 160 12.15 -6.11 -12.22
N GLY A 161 10.93 -5.92 -11.72
CA GLY A 161 9.87 -5.15 -12.41
C GLY A 161 9.78 -3.67 -12.04
N GLY A 162 10.30 -3.25 -10.88
CA GLY A 162 10.07 -1.93 -10.30
C GLY A 162 10.86 -0.80 -10.96
N GLY A 163 11.95 -1.07 -11.67
CA GLY A 163 12.87 -0.02 -12.17
C GLY A 163 12.20 1.06 -13.03
N ARG A 164 11.08 0.75 -13.69
CA ARG A 164 10.29 1.68 -14.51
C ARG A 164 9.34 2.59 -13.71
N GLY A 165 9.13 2.36 -12.41
CA GLY A 165 8.20 3.12 -11.57
C GLY A 165 8.87 4.13 -10.63
N TRP A 166 10.21 4.14 -10.53
CA TRP A 166 10.93 4.98 -9.57
C TRP A 166 10.79 6.48 -9.89
N GLY A 167 10.02 7.19 -9.06
CA GLY A 167 9.76 8.62 -9.19
C GLY A 167 8.74 9.03 -10.24
N HIS A 168 7.82 8.14 -10.60
CA HIS A 168 6.56 8.54 -11.22
C HIS A 168 5.48 8.58 -10.13
N ASP A 169 4.95 9.77 -9.86
CA ASP A 169 3.74 9.95 -9.06
C ASP A 169 2.52 9.66 -9.93
N ASP A 170 1.80 8.61 -9.58
CA ASP A 170 0.67 8.08 -10.35
C ASP A 170 -0.65 8.78 -10.05
N SER A 171 -0.62 9.78 -9.17
CA SER A 171 -1.80 10.53 -8.75
C SER A 171 -2.29 11.58 -9.76
N ARG A 172 -1.59 11.76 -10.90
CA ARG A 172 -2.06 12.60 -12.01
C ARG A 172 -2.66 11.73 -13.11
N GLN A 173 -4.00 11.70 -13.20
CA GLN A 173 -4.61 11.46 -14.51
C GLN A 173 -4.24 12.65 -15.42
N PRO A 174 -3.84 12.42 -16.69
CA PRO A 174 -3.94 13.47 -17.68
C PRO A 174 -5.40 13.96 -17.66
N ARG A 175 -5.64 15.27 -17.57
CA ARG A 175 -6.97 15.82 -17.83
C ARG A 175 -7.46 15.21 -19.14
N GLN A 176 -8.54 14.43 -19.13
CA GLN A 176 -9.22 14.12 -20.39
C GLN A 176 -9.56 15.48 -21.00
N LYS A 177 -9.03 15.76 -22.20
CA LYS A 177 -9.52 16.89 -22.98
C LYS A 177 -11.04 16.67 -23.10
N PRO A 178 -11.88 17.70 -22.87
CA PRO A 178 -13.31 17.56 -23.11
C PRO A 178 -13.46 16.98 -24.51
N ALA A 179 -14.22 15.88 -24.62
CA ALA A 179 -14.58 15.33 -25.91
C ALA A 179 -15.12 16.50 -26.73
N ALA A 180 -14.47 16.79 -27.87
CA ALA A 180 -14.94 17.82 -28.77
C ALA A 180 -16.40 17.51 -29.06
N GLY A 181 -17.29 18.39 -28.63
CA GLY A 181 -18.71 18.25 -28.84
C GLY A 181 -18.95 18.04 -30.33
N ARG A 182 -19.53 16.89 -30.68
CA ARG A 182 -20.19 16.75 -31.98
C ARG A 182 -21.47 17.57 -31.86
N ALA A 183 -21.43 18.76 -32.45
CA ALA A 183 -22.62 19.49 -32.87
C ALA A 183 -23.32 18.71 -33.99
#